data_AF-A0AA43CMM1-F1
#
_entry.id   AF-A0AA43CMM1-F1
#
_cell.length_a   1.000
_cell.length_b   1.000
_cell.length_c   1.000
_cell.angle_alpha   90.00
_cell.angle_beta   90.00
_cell.angle_gamma   90.00
#
_symmetry.space_group_name_H-M   'P 1'
#
loop_
_entity.id
_entity.type
_entity.pdbx_description
1 polymer ?
#
loop_
_entity_poly.entity_id
_entity_poly.type
_entity_poly.pdbx_seq_one_letter_code
_entity_poly.pdbx_strand_id
1 'polypeptide(L)'
;AVAGFAGLSLIGAAVLSVLLSAAALPAENMLLARFTPARHRSLAFGVKYVLAFTTAPLAIAFVAFVQERTGEFVWLFLALAAIAAVATVAAAMLPGERRRRPVPLAAE
;
A
#
# COMPACT_ATOMS: atom_id res chain seq x y z
N ALA A 1 -2.70 29.28 3.26
CA ALA A 1 -3.72 28.26 2.91
C ALA A 1 -3.60 26.95 3.71
N VAL A 2 -2.52 26.68 4.45
CA VAL A 2 -2.36 25.40 5.21
C VAL A 2 -2.92 25.49 6.66
N ALA A 3 -3.22 26.69 7.16
CA ALA A 3 -3.67 26.91 8.53
C ALA A 3 -5.13 26.48 8.83
N GLY A 4 -5.92 26.10 7.82
CA GLY A 4 -7.33 25.71 7.97
C GLY A 4 -7.59 24.24 8.27
N PHE A 5 -6.56 23.38 8.19
CA PHE A 5 -6.71 21.92 8.35
C PHE A 5 -6.42 21.41 9.78
N ALA A 6 -6.27 22.29 10.77
CA ALA A 6 -5.90 21.88 12.12
C ALA A 6 -7.09 21.29 12.90
N GLY A 7 -6.94 20.05 13.37
CA GLY A 7 -7.91 19.33 14.20
C GLY A 7 -8.59 18.18 13.45
N LEU A 8 -9.92 18.22 13.37
CA LEU A 8 -10.76 17.10 12.92
C LEU A 8 -10.47 16.63 11.49
N SER A 9 -10.15 17.56 10.58
CA SER A 9 -9.83 17.24 9.17
C SER A 9 -8.51 16.48 9.03
N LEU A 10 -7.51 16.83 9.83
CA LEU A 10 -6.24 16.10 9.88
C LEU A 10 -6.43 14.68 10.42
N ILE A 11 -7.26 14.54 11.47
CA ILE A 11 -7.63 13.24 12.03
C ILE A 11 -8.37 12.42 10.98
N GLY A 12 -9.34 13.00 10.28
CA GLY A 12 -10.07 12.34 9.20
C GLY A 12 -9.13 11.84 8.09
N ALA A 13 -8.17 12.67 7.67
CA ALA A 13 -7.16 12.29 6.68
C ALA A 13 -6.24 11.17 7.18
N ALA A 14 -5.80 11.22 8.44
CA ALA A 14 -4.98 10.17 9.06
C ALA A 14 -5.74 8.85 9.17
N VAL A 15 -7.01 8.88 9.60
CA VAL A 15 -7.88 7.70 9.66
C VAL A 15 -8.07 7.11 8.27
N LEU A 16 -8.35 7.93 7.27
CA LEU A 16 -8.49 7.47 5.89
C LEU A 16 -7.19 6.81 5.39
N SER A 17 -6.04 7.42 5.67
CA SER A 17 -4.72 6.87 5.32
C SER A 17 -4.49 5.49 5.95
N VAL A 18 -4.84 5.32 7.23
CA VAL A 18 -4.74 4.04 7.93
C VAL A 18 -5.69 3.00 7.35
N LEU A 19 -6.95 3.36 7.08
CA LEU A 19 -7.93 2.47 6.48
C LEU A 19 -7.49 1.99 5.08
N LEU A 20 -6.99 2.91 4.25
CA LEU A 20 -6.46 2.59 2.93
C LEU A 20 -5.25 1.66 3.03
N SER A 21 -4.34 1.93 3.97
CA SER A 21 -3.17 1.09 4.22
C SER A 21 -3.56 -0.31 4.69
N ALA A 22 -4.57 -0.42 5.56
CA ALA A 22 -5.09 -1.70 6.03
C ALA A 22 -5.77 -2.49 4.90
N ALA A 23 -6.50 -1.82 4.01
CA ALA A 23 -7.15 -2.44 2.85
C ALA A 23 -6.16 -2.84 1.75
N ALA A 24 -5.00 -2.18 1.65
CA ALA A 24 -3.98 -2.50 0.66
C ALA A 24 -3.39 -3.91 0.85
N LEU A 25 -3.22 -4.36 2.09
CA LEU A 25 -2.67 -5.68 2.44
C LEU A 25 -3.47 -6.87 1.84
N PRO A 26 -4.79 -7.00 2.07
CA PRO A 26 -5.57 -8.07 1.47
C PRO A 26 -5.69 -7.93 -0.05
N ALA A 27 -5.78 -6.69 -0.58
CA ALA A 27 -5.84 -6.46 -2.02
C ALA A 27 -4.56 -6.94 -2.72
N GLU A 28 -3.40 -6.59 -2.19
CA GLU A 28 -2.10 -7.02 -2.69
C GLU A 28 -1.94 -8.55 -2.61
N ASN A 29 -2.33 -9.15 -1.48
CA ASN A 29 -2.28 -10.60 -1.30
C ASN A 29 -3.21 -11.34 -2.27
N MET A 30 -4.41 -10.82 -2.54
CA MET A 30 -5.35 -11.40 -3.51
C MET A 30 -4.83 -11.31 -4.94
N LEU A 31 -4.24 -10.18 -5.33
CA LEU A 31 -3.61 -10.02 -6.64
C LEU A 31 -2.45 -11.00 -6.82
N LEU A 32 -1.53 -11.05 -5.85
CA LEU A 32 -0.40 -11.97 -5.89
C LEU A 32 -0.86 -13.44 -5.97
N ALA A 33 -1.88 -13.78 -5.19
CA ALA A 33 -2.49 -15.09 -5.20
C ALA A 33 -3.11 -15.45 -6.56
N ARG A 34 -3.71 -14.48 -7.26
CA ARG A 34 -4.36 -14.68 -8.57
C ARG A 34 -3.36 -14.82 -9.71
N PHE A 35 -2.28 -14.04 -9.70
CA PHE A 35 -1.29 -14.02 -10.79
C PHE A 35 -0.16 -15.06 -10.61
N THR A 36 -0.02 -15.67 -9.42
CA THR A 36 0.99 -16.70 -9.17
C THR A 36 0.42 -18.11 -9.36
N PRO A 37 1.10 -19.01 -10.12
CA PRO A 37 0.71 -20.41 -10.24
C PRO A 37 0.70 -21.14 -8.89
N ALA A 38 -0.25 -22.06 -8.68
CA ALA A 38 -0.44 -22.75 -7.41
C ALA A 38 0.83 -23.42 -6.85
N ARG A 39 1.69 -23.95 -7.73
CA ARG A 39 2.95 -24.62 -7.37
C ARG A 39 4.05 -23.69 -6.81
N HIS A 40 4.00 -22.38 -7.09
CA HIS A 40 5.00 -21.40 -6.65
C HIS A 40 4.41 -20.32 -5.74
N ARG A 41 3.17 -20.48 -5.29
CA ARG A 41 2.47 -19.47 -4.50
C ARG A 41 3.21 -19.18 -3.18
N SER A 42 3.69 -20.21 -2.48
CA SER A 42 4.48 -20.07 -1.25
C SER A 42 5.80 -19.32 -1.47
N LEU A 43 6.49 -19.58 -2.59
CA LEU A 43 7.74 -18.87 -2.95
C LEU A 43 7.47 -17.40 -3.28
N ALA A 44 6.41 -17.08 -4.02
CA ALA A 44 6.06 -15.71 -4.34
C ALA A 44 5.70 -14.89 -3.09
N PHE A 45 4.93 -15.46 -2.18
CA PHE A 45 4.67 -14.84 -0.87
C PHE A 45 5.97 -14.71 -0.06
N GLY A 46 6.82 -15.74 -0.04
CA GLY A 46 8.12 -15.70 0.63
C GLY A 46 9.00 -14.54 0.16
N VAL A 47 9.14 -14.36 -1.16
CA VAL A 47 9.92 -13.25 -1.73
C VAL A 47 9.33 -11.89 -1.35
N LYS A 48 8.01 -11.72 -1.43
CA LYS A 48 7.33 -10.49 -0.98
C LYS A 48 7.68 -10.16 0.47
N TYR A 49 7.56 -11.14 1.36
CA TYR A 49 7.79 -10.91 2.78
C TYR A 49 9.27 -10.65 3.09
N VAL A 50 10.20 -11.34 2.43
CA VAL A 50 11.64 -11.04 2.56
C VAL A 50 11.92 -9.59 2.16
N LEU A 51 11.41 -9.14 1.01
CA LEU A 51 11.57 -7.75 0.57
C LEU A 51 10.96 -6.76 1.57
N ALA A 52 9.76 -7.04 2.09
CA ALA A 52 9.10 -6.19 3.08
C ALA A 52 9.91 -6.09 4.38
N PHE A 53 10.41 -7.23 4.90
CA PHE A 53 11.22 -7.27 6.11
C PHE A 53 12.57 -6.58 5.95
N THR A 54 13.23 -6.72 4.79
CA THR A 54 14.50 -6.02 4.52
C THR A 54 14.30 -4.53 4.35
N THR A 55 13.16 -4.09 3.81
CA THR A 55 12.87 -2.67 3.60
C THR A 55 12.55 -1.96 4.93
N ALA A 56 12.01 -2.64 5.93
CA ALA A 56 11.67 -2.04 7.23
C ALA A 56 12.85 -1.34 7.95
N PRO A 57 14.01 -1.99 8.19
CA PRO A 57 15.15 -1.32 8.80
C PRO A 57 15.77 -0.26 7.88
N LEU A 58 15.75 -0.48 6.55
CA LEU A 58 16.24 0.49 5.57
C LEU A 58 15.43 1.79 5.61
N ALA A 59 14.11 1.68 5.75
CA ALA A 59 13.23 2.83 5.88
C ALA A 59 13.52 3.64 7.15
N ILE A 60 13.74 2.95 8.29
CA ILE A 60 14.10 3.61 9.55
C ILE A 60 15.44 4.36 9.40
N ALA A 61 16.45 3.72 8.81
CA ALA A 61 17.75 4.36 8.56
C ALA A 61 17.62 5.58 7.63
N PHE A 62 16.79 5.48 6.60
CA PHE A 62 16.53 6.60 5.70
C PHE A 62 15.83 7.77 6.40
N VAL A 63 14.85 7.49 7.27
CA VAL A 63 14.18 8.51 8.07
C VAL A 63 15.17 9.22 8.99
N ALA A 64 16.03 8.46 9.68
CA ALA A 64 17.08 9.02 10.54
C ALA A 64 18.03 9.91 9.73
N PHE A 65 18.49 9.45 8.57
CA PHE A 65 19.37 10.23 7.69
C PHE A 65 18.75 11.55 7.26
N VAL A 66 17.48 11.55 6.83
CA VAL A 66 16.81 12.79 6.41
C VAL A 66 16.64 13.72 7.61
N GLN A 67 16.20 13.20 8.76
CA GLN A 67 15.97 14.01 9.95
C GLN A 67 17.27 14.64 10.49
N GLU A 68 18.39 13.91 10.49
CA GLU A 68 19.71 14.45 10.89
C GLU A 68 20.18 15.58 9.97
N ARG A 69 19.83 15.55 8.68
CA ARG A 69 20.30 16.52 7.69
C ARG A 69 19.42 17.76 7.58
N THR A 70 18.11 17.61 7.66
CA THR A 70 17.16 18.72 7.44
C THR A 70 16.48 19.20 8.72
N GLY A 71 16.53 18.45 9.82
CA GLY A 71 15.79 18.73 11.06
C GLY A 71 14.27 18.59 10.93
N GLU A 72 13.75 18.53 9.71
CA GLU A 72 12.33 18.43 9.38
C GLU A 72 12.00 17.20 8.53
N PHE A 73 10.72 16.80 8.55
CA PHE A 73 10.18 15.64 7.82
C PHE A 73 9.54 15.98 6.47
N VAL A 74 9.58 17.25 6.04
CA VAL A 74 8.88 17.71 4.81
C VAL A 74 9.29 16.88 3.59
N TRP A 75 10.59 16.62 3.43
CA TRP A 75 11.11 15.80 2.33
C TRP A 75 10.66 14.34 2.38
N LEU A 76 10.52 13.77 3.58
CA LEU A 76 9.98 12.42 3.76
C LEU A 76 8.51 12.37 3.36
N PHE A 77 7.70 13.34 3.79
CA PHE A 77 6.29 13.41 3.41
C PHE A 77 6.08 13.68 1.93
N LEU A 78 6.92 14.51 1.30
CA LEU A 78 6.87 14.72 -0.16
C LEU A 78 7.23 13.45 -0.93
N ALA A 79 8.25 12.71 -0.50
CA ALA A 79 8.62 11.44 -1.11
C ALA A 79 7.49 10.40 -0.99
N LEU A 80 6.90 10.27 0.21
CA LEU A 80 5.74 9.42 0.47
C LEU A 80 4.53 9.80 -0.41
N ALA A 81 4.24 11.10 -0.53
CA ALA A 81 3.17 11.60 -1.37
C ALA A 81 3.38 11.27 -2.86
N ALA A 82 4.62 11.40 -3.35
CA ALA A 82 4.96 11.04 -4.72
C ALA A 82 4.76 9.53 -4.98
N ILE A 83 5.22 8.67 -4.06
CA ILE A 83 5.02 7.21 -4.16
C ILE A 83 3.52 6.87 -4.15
N ALA A 84 2.75 7.48 -3.24
CA ALA A 84 1.31 7.27 -3.16
C ALA A 84 0.58 7.71 -4.44
N ALA A 85 1.00 8.81 -5.06
CA ALA A 85 0.45 9.27 -6.34
C ALA A 85 0.73 8.27 -7.46
N VAL A 86 1.95 7.77 -7.58
CA VAL A 86 2.31 6.73 -8.55
C VAL A 86 1.48 5.46 -8.34
N ALA A 87 1.35 5.01 -7.09
CA ALA A 87 0.53 3.85 -6.74
C ALA A 87 -0.95 4.05 -7.09
N THR A 88 -1.47 5.26 -6.90
CA THR A 88 -2.85 5.62 -7.24
C THR A 88 -3.08 5.60 -8.75
N VAL A 89 -2.13 6.14 -9.54
CA VAL A 89 -2.18 6.06 -11.00
C VAL A 89 -2.13 4.60 -11.46
N ALA A 90 -1.22 3.80 -10.90
CA ALA A 90 -1.13 2.38 -11.23
C ALA A 90 -2.44 1.64 -10.88
N ALA A 91 -3.03 1.92 -9.71
CA ALA A 91 -4.32 1.37 -9.29
C ALA A 91 -5.46 1.77 -10.22
N ALA A 92 -5.48 3.03 -10.69
CA ALA A 92 -6.48 3.50 -11.65
C ALA A 92 -6.35 2.84 -13.04
N MET A 93 -5.14 2.36 -13.40
CA MET A 93 -4.91 1.61 -14.63
C MET A 93 -5.25 0.12 -14.52
N LEU A 94 -5.56 -0.41 -13.31
CA LEU A 94 -5.98 -1.80 -13.19
C LEU A 94 -7.35 -2.01 -13.86
N PRO A 95 -7.48 -3.00 -14.75
CA PRO A 95 -8.75 -3.28 -15.42
C PRO A 95 -9.81 -3.72 -14.42
N GLY A 96 -11.01 -3.13 -14.53
CA GLY A 96 -12.15 -3.44 -13.68
C GLY A 96 -12.52 -4.93 -13.76
N GLU A 97 -12.63 -5.55 -12.59
CA GLU A 97 -12.94 -6.97 -12.44
C GLU A 97 -14.28 -7.30 -13.13
N ARG A 98 -14.24 -8.02 -14.26
CA ARG A 98 -15.45 -8.64 -14.83
C ARG A 98 -15.99 -9.58 -13.75
N ARG A 99 -17.09 -9.19 -13.09
CA ARG A 99 -17.86 -10.04 -12.16
C ARG A 99 -17.90 -11.46 -12.73
N ARG A 100 -17.16 -12.39 -12.13
CA ARG A 100 -17.40 -13.81 -12.37
C ARG A 100 -18.84 -14.05 -11.97
N ARG A 101 -19.68 -14.40 -12.95
CA ARG A 101 -21.06 -14.84 -12.68
C ARG A 101 -20.96 -15.96 -11.64
N PRO A 102 -21.80 -15.95 -10.58
CA PRO A 102 -21.89 -17.09 -9.69
C PRO A 102 -22.16 -18.32 -10.55
N VAL A 103 -21.30 -19.33 -10.49
CA VAL A 103 -21.63 -20.64 -11.03
C VAL A 103 -22.81 -21.14 -10.18
N PRO A 104 -23.97 -21.49 -10.77
CA PRO A 104 -25.08 -22.03 -9.99
C PRO A 104 -24.54 -23.25 -9.26
N LEU A 105 -24.69 -23.28 -7.93
CA LEU A 105 -24.49 -24.50 -7.17
C LEU A 105 -25.44 -25.54 -7.78
N ALA A 106 -24.88 -26.53 -8.45
CA ALA A 106 -25.63 -27.72 -8.82
C ALA A 106 -26.18 -28.28 -7.51
N ALA A 107 -27.50 -28.22 -7.37
CA ALA A 107 -28.20 -28.96 -6.35
C ALA A 107 -28.02 -30.45 -6.71
N GLU A 108 -27.20 -31.13 -5.93
CA GLU A 108 -27.25 -32.58 -5.73
C GLU A 108 -27.44 -32.84 -4.23
#